data_AF-A0A814TLD8-F1
#
_entry.id   AF-A0A814TLD8-F1
#
_cell.length_a   1.000
_cell.length_b   1.000
_cell.length_c   1.000
_cell.angle_alpha   90.00
_cell.angle_beta   90.00
_cell.angle_gamma   90.00
#
_symmetry.space_group_name_H-M   'P 1'
#
loop_
_entity.id
_entity.type
_entity.pdbx_description
1 polymer ?
#
loop_
_entity_poly.entity_id
_entity_poly.type
_entity_poly.pdbx_seq_one_letter_code
_entity_poly.pdbx_strand_id
1 'polypeptide(L)'
;MMNAACEQLYLKLFKQILDQLYMDYNDYLILLKNKLKWFTNITPDRVEVFSIDDATNLGAIIPNLNHPELLLSDFELLRNDIKQCNDMNTVVDMLKNRQNIYPRLAAVYNFLLSLSITLATNESAFSKMNSIKNYLHTTLSNKKFASLMICSVENDMLDKVNLKCIAHES
;
A
#
# COMPACT_ATOMS: atom_id res chain seq x y z
N MET A 1 -32.00 29.99 -6.76
CA MET A 1 -32.11 28.88 -5.78
C MET A 1 -31.60 27.54 -6.30
N MET A 2 -31.67 27.24 -7.61
CA MET A 2 -31.23 25.95 -8.18
C MET A 2 -29.71 25.68 -8.12
N ASN A 3 -28.88 26.74 -8.09
CA ASN A 3 -27.41 26.60 -8.17
C ASN A 3 -26.75 26.06 -6.88
N ALA A 4 -27.24 26.48 -5.70
CA ALA A 4 -26.68 26.07 -4.41
C ALA A 4 -26.98 24.59 -4.06
N ALA A 5 -28.12 24.06 -4.52
CA ALA A 5 -28.47 22.66 -4.32
C ALA A 5 -27.61 21.72 -5.19
N CYS A 6 -27.31 22.15 -6.42
CA CYS A 6 -26.42 21.43 -7.33
C CYS A 6 -24.98 21.37 -6.79
N GLU A 7 -24.48 22.51 -6.30
CA GLU A 7 -23.18 22.65 -5.62
C GLU A 7 -23.03 21.66 -4.45
N GLN A 8 -24.01 21.65 -3.55
CA GLN A 8 -24.01 20.74 -2.40
C GLN A 8 -24.01 19.27 -2.80
N LEU A 9 -24.66 18.93 -3.91
CA LEU A 9 -24.77 17.56 -4.40
C LEU A 9 -23.43 17.06 -4.97
N TYR A 10 -22.73 17.88 -5.75
CA TYR A 10 -21.40 17.55 -6.27
C TYR A 10 -20.35 17.44 -5.16
N LEU A 11 -20.36 18.36 -4.19
CA LEU A 11 -19.46 18.29 -3.03
C LEU A 11 -19.69 17.01 -2.23
N LYS A 12 -20.96 16.65 -2.02
CA LYS A 12 -21.34 15.44 -1.29
C LYS A 12 -20.86 14.18 -2.02
N LEU A 13 -21.06 14.11 -3.34
CA LEU A 13 -20.60 12.99 -4.16
C LEU A 13 -19.08 12.85 -4.15
N PHE A 14 -18.35 13.96 -4.32
CA PHE A 14 -16.90 13.95 -4.29
C PHE A 14 -16.33 13.48 -2.94
N LYS A 15 -16.91 13.96 -1.83
CA LYS A 15 -16.54 13.51 -0.48
C LYS A 15 -16.79 12.02 -0.30
N GLN A 16 -17.96 11.52 -0.74
CA GLN A 16 -18.30 10.10 -0.65
C GLN A 16 -17.32 9.21 -1.41
N ILE A 17 -16.95 9.59 -2.64
CA ILE A 17 -15.98 8.84 -3.44
C ILE A 17 -14.61 8.80 -2.75
N LEU A 18 -14.16 9.94 -2.20
CA LEU A 18 -12.86 10.04 -1.53
C LEU A 18 -12.81 9.23 -0.23
N ASP A 19 -13.90 9.21 0.52
CA ASP A 19 -14.04 8.38 1.73
C ASP A 19 -14.10 6.89 1.38
N GLN A 20 -14.84 6.51 0.33
CA GLN A 20 -14.91 5.11 -0.11
C GLN A 20 -13.53 4.59 -0.55
N LEU A 21 -12.82 5.36 -1.37
CA LEU A 21 -11.47 5.00 -1.83
C LEU A 21 -10.49 4.87 -0.65
N TYR A 22 -10.63 5.72 0.36
CA TYR A 22 -9.85 5.63 1.59
C TYR A 22 -10.18 4.36 2.41
N MET A 23 -11.45 3.97 2.49
CA MET A 23 -11.89 2.76 3.19
C MET A 23 -11.43 1.50 2.48
N ASP A 24 -11.67 1.38 1.17
CA ASP A 24 -11.27 0.21 0.36
C ASP A 24 -9.76 -0.03 0.46
N TYR A 25 -8.96 1.04 0.47
CA TYR A 25 -7.52 0.95 0.60
C TYR A 25 -7.07 0.53 2.02
N ASN A 26 -7.71 1.05 3.07
CA ASN A 26 -7.42 0.62 4.44
C ASN A 26 -7.76 -0.85 4.65
N ASP A 27 -8.89 -1.31 4.11
CA ASP A 27 -9.30 -2.70 4.19
C ASP A 27 -8.30 -3.61 3.47
N TYR A 28 -7.79 -3.18 2.31
CA TYR A 28 -6.70 -3.85 1.61
C TYR A 28 -5.43 -3.93 2.46
N LEU A 29 -5.00 -2.82 3.07
CA LEU A 29 -3.81 -2.79 3.94
C LEU A 29 -3.96 -3.72 5.15
N ILE A 30 -5.14 -3.73 5.79
CA ILE A 30 -5.43 -4.60 6.94
C ILE A 30 -5.41 -6.07 6.52
N LEU A 31 -6.08 -6.40 5.40
CA LEU A 31 -6.10 -7.76 4.84
C LEU A 31 -4.67 -8.24 4.55
N LEU A 32 -3.85 -7.39 3.95
CA LEU A 32 -2.48 -7.70 3.58
C LEU A 32 -1.60 -7.89 4.83
N LYS A 33 -1.71 -7.00 5.83
CA LYS A 33 -1.03 -7.17 7.13
C LYS A 33 -1.41 -8.46 7.84
N ASN A 34 -2.68 -8.85 7.79
CA ASN A 34 -3.16 -10.09 8.40
C ASN A 34 -2.61 -11.32 7.67
N LYS A 35 -2.59 -11.31 6.32
CA LYS A 35 -2.00 -12.40 5.52
C LYS A 35 -0.50 -12.54 5.71
N LEU A 36 0.19 -11.46 6.06
CA LEU A 36 1.63 -11.42 6.28
C LEU A 36 2.03 -11.51 7.76
N LYS A 37 1.09 -11.80 8.67
CA LYS A 37 1.33 -11.78 10.11
C LYS A 37 2.48 -12.69 10.53
N TRP A 38 2.59 -13.87 9.95
CA TRP A 38 3.65 -14.84 10.24
C TRP A 38 5.07 -14.33 9.88
N PHE A 39 5.21 -13.28 9.06
CA PHE A 39 6.51 -12.65 8.80
C PHE A 39 7.09 -11.94 10.03
N THR A 40 6.27 -11.56 11.02
CA THR A 40 6.78 -10.97 12.27
C THR A 40 7.67 -11.95 13.04
N ASN A 41 7.50 -13.26 12.81
CA ASN A 41 8.27 -14.30 13.47
C ASN A 41 9.69 -14.45 12.92
N ILE A 42 9.99 -13.80 11.78
CA ILE A 42 11.24 -13.91 11.03
C ILE A 42 12.05 -12.61 11.14
N THR A 43 11.43 -11.50 11.55
CA THR A 43 12.12 -10.22 11.77
C THR A 43 13.09 -10.26 12.96
N PRO A 44 14.31 -9.71 12.86
CA PRO A 44 15.38 -9.73 13.87
C PRO A 44 14.94 -9.36 15.28
N ASP A 45 14.10 -8.32 15.40
CA ASP A 45 13.61 -7.80 16.68
C ASP A 45 12.49 -8.64 17.33
N ARG A 46 11.87 -9.57 16.60
CA ARG A 46 10.62 -10.26 17.01
C ARG A 46 10.62 -11.76 16.71
N VAL A 47 11.78 -12.41 16.78
CA VAL A 47 11.90 -13.86 16.51
C VAL A 47 11.27 -14.69 17.65
N GLU A 48 9.94 -14.81 17.67
CA GLU A 48 9.18 -15.54 18.69
C GLU A 48 9.31 -17.07 18.48
N VAL A 49 8.80 -17.63 17.36
CA VAL A 49 9.03 -19.01 16.89
C VAL A 49 8.67 -19.06 15.41
N PHE A 50 9.52 -19.63 14.54
CA PHE A 50 9.19 -19.87 13.13
C PHE A 50 8.65 -21.30 12.98
N SER A 51 7.37 -21.46 12.63
CA SER A 51 6.70 -22.77 12.51
C SER A 51 6.87 -23.36 11.11
N ILE A 52 6.66 -24.67 10.98
CA ILE A 52 6.64 -25.35 9.67
C ILE A 52 5.48 -24.83 8.81
N ASP A 53 4.37 -24.43 9.43
CA ASP A 53 3.25 -23.78 8.75
C ASP A 53 3.62 -22.39 8.21
N ASP A 54 4.51 -21.66 8.90
CA ASP A 54 5.01 -20.37 8.41
C ASP A 54 5.91 -20.60 7.17
N ALA A 55 6.72 -21.67 7.20
CA ALA A 55 7.56 -22.07 6.08
C ALA A 55 6.76 -22.55 4.86
N THR A 56 5.63 -23.25 5.04
CA THR A 56 4.75 -23.65 3.93
C THR A 56 4.02 -22.45 3.33
N ASN A 57 3.53 -21.53 4.16
CA ASN A 57 2.94 -20.27 3.72
C ASN A 57 3.94 -19.41 2.92
N LEU A 58 5.22 -19.40 3.31
CA LEU A 58 6.31 -18.79 2.54
C LEU A 58 6.50 -19.42 1.18
N GLY A 59 6.55 -20.76 1.13
CA GLY A 59 6.70 -21.49 -0.13
C GLY A 59 5.54 -21.29 -1.09
N ALA A 60 4.34 -20.99 -0.58
CA ALA A 60 3.17 -20.66 -1.40
C ALA A 60 3.27 -19.28 -2.08
N ILE A 61 4.02 -18.34 -1.50
CA ILE A 61 4.14 -16.97 -2.01
C ILE A 61 5.45 -16.77 -2.80
N ILE A 62 6.55 -17.35 -2.32
CA ILE A 62 7.87 -17.15 -2.89
C ILE A 62 8.17 -18.28 -3.87
N PRO A 63 8.24 -17.99 -5.18
CA PRO A 63 8.60 -19.00 -6.17
C PRO A 63 10.01 -19.53 -5.88
N ASN A 64 10.20 -20.85 -6.00
CA ASN A 64 11.44 -21.61 -5.75
C ASN A 64 11.73 -22.03 -4.29
N LEU A 65 10.79 -21.89 -3.36
CA LEU A 65 10.88 -22.52 -2.03
C LEU A 65 10.27 -23.94 -2.05
N ASN A 66 11.00 -24.90 -2.65
CA ASN A 66 10.45 -26.24 -2.91
C ASN A 66 10.45 -27.18 -1.68
N HIS A 67 11.10 -26.79 -0.57
CA HIS A 67 11.21 -27.60 0.65
C HIS A 67 11.16 -26.72 1.92
N PRO A 68 9.98 -26.55 2.53
CA PRO A 68 9.78 -25.77 3.76
C PRO A 68 10.61 -26.25 4.95
N GLU A 69 10.83 -27.57 5.07
CA GLU A 69 11.65 -28.19 6.12
C GLU A 69 13.10 -27.68 6.12
N LEU A 70 13.68 -27.53 4.93
CA LEU A 70 15.06 -27.08 4.79
C LEU A 70 15.21 -25.59 5.10
N LEU A 71 14.17 -24.79 4.84
CA LEU A 71 14.11 -23.40 5.26
C LEU A 71 14.05 -23.29 6.79
N LEU A 72 13.26 -24.14 7.44
CA LEU A 72 13.17 -24.20 8.89
C LEU A 72 14.53 -24.54 9.51
N SER A 73 15.23 -25.54 8.99
CA SER A 73 16.58 -25.89 9.45
C SER A 73 17.58 -24.74 9.23
N ASP A 74 17.57 -24.09 8.06
CA ASP A 74 18.43 -22.94 7.78
C ASP A 74 18.16 -21.79 8.79
N PHE A 75 16.89 -21.55 9.12
CA PHE A 75 16.47 -20.53 10.07
C PHE A 75 16.90 -20.87 11.50
N GLU A 76 16.72 -22.10 11.95
CA GLU A 76 17.13 -22.54 13.29
C GLU A 76 18.65 -22.41 13.50
N LEU A 77 19.44 -22.76 12.49
CA LEU A 77 20.90 -22.64 12.53
C LEU A 77 21.36 -21.18 12.64
N LEU A 78 20.69 -20.25 11.95
CA LEU A 78 21.05 -18.84 11.91
C LEU A 78 20.25 -17.98 12.90
N ARG A 79 19.35 -18.57 13.69
CA ARG A 79 18.43 -17.83 14.57
C ARG A 79 19.15 -16.87 15.50
N ASN A 80 20.24 -17.32 16.11
CA ASN A 80 21.01 -16.51 17.06
C ASN A 80 21.77 -15.38 16.37
N ASP A 81 22.25 -15.61 15.16
CA ASP A 81 22.95 -14.60 14.35
C ASP A 81 21.97 -13.54 13.82
N ILE A 82 20.76 -13.97 13.43
CA ILE A 82 19.66 -13.07 13.01
C ILE A 82 19.20 -12.20 14.19
N LYS A 83 19.07 -12.75 15.40
CA LYS A 83 18.69 -11.98 16.60
C LYS A 83 19.70 -10.89 16.99
N GLN A 84 20.95 -11.01 16.57
CA GLN A 84 21.99 -10.01 16.81
C GLN A 84 21.99 -8.90 15.76
N CYS A 85 21.22 -9.05 14.67
CA CYS A 85 21.11 -8.05 13.63
C CYS A 85 20.12 -6.95 14.07
N ASN A 86 20.50 -5.68 13.90
CA ASN A 86 19.63 -4.56 14.21
C ASN A 86 18.55 -4.35 13.14
N ASP A 87 18.87 -4.67 11.88
CA ASP A 87 18.01 -4.39 10.73
C ASP A 87 17.97 -5.53 9.72
N MET A 88 16.91 -5.58 8.92
CA MET A 88 16.76 -6.54 7.81
C MET A 88 17.90 -6.43 6.78
N ASN A 89 18.42 -5.22 6.57
CA ASN A 89 19.58 -5.00 5.69
C ASN A 89 20.84 -5.70 6.22
N THR A 90 21.06 -5.64 7.54
CA THR A 90 22.21 -6.31 8.17
C THR A 90 22.12 -7.83 8.09
N VAL A 91 20.91 -8.40 8.11
CA VAL A 91 20.71 -9.84 7.88
C VAL A 91 21.09 -10.22 6.45
N VAL A 92 20.64 -9.45 5.46
CA VAL A 92 20.97 -9.73 4.05
C VAL A 92 22.47 -9.61 3.79
N ASP A 93 23.13 -8.61 4.37
CA ASP A 93 24.58 -8.46 4.23
C ASP A 93 25.36 -9.57 4.93
N MET A 94 24.89 -10.04 6.10
CA MET A 94 25.43 -11.23 6.74
C MET A 94 25.30 -12.47 5.85
N LEU A 95 24.15 -12.68 5.21
CA LEU A 95 23.92 -13.82 4.31
C LEU A 95 24.80 -13.75 3.05
N LYS A 96 25.03 -12.54 2.51
CA LYS A 96 25.98 -12.31 1.41
C LYS A 96 27.42 -12.62 1.82
N ASN A 97 27.83 -12.18 3.02
CA ASN A 97 29.17 -12.42 3.55
C ASN A 97 29.46 -13.91 3.77
N ARG A 98 28.43 -14.72 4.02
CA ARG A 98 28.52 -16.19 4.09
C ARG A 98 28.41 -16.87 2.72
N GLN A 99 28.86 -16.22 1.65
CA GLN A 99 28.89 -16.77 0.28
C GLN A 99 27.56 -17.35 -0.22
N ASN A 100 26.42 -16.84 0.29
CA ASN A 100 25.09 -17.33 -0.10
C ASN A 100 24.89 -18.85 0.17
N ILE A 101 25.54 -19.39 1.21
CA ILE A 101 25.37 -20.80 1.67
C ILE A 101 23.90 -21.13 1.97
N TYR A 102 23.09 -20.11 2.27
CA TYR A 102 21.67 -20.22 2.60
C TYR A 102 20.81 -19.46 1.57
N PRO A 103 20.72 -19.96 0.32
CA PRO A 103 20.04 -19.23 -0.76
C PRO A 103 18.54 -19.07 -0.53
N ARG A 104 17.92 -20.02 0.19
CA ARG A 104 16.49 -19.96 0.57
C ARG A 104 16.24 -18.81 1.52
N LEU A 105 17.05 -18.71 2.57
CA LEU A 105 16.93 -17.68 3.58
C LEU A 105 17.19 -16.29 2.96
N ALA A 106 18.22 -16.18 2.10
CA ALA A 106 18.48 -14.96 1.35
C ALA A 106 17.29 -14.56 0.47
N ALA A 107 16.65 -15.50 -0.23
CA ALA A 107 15.45 -15.23 -1.02
C ALA A 107 14.28 -14.72 -0.14
N VAL A 108 14.05 -15.32 1.03
CA VAL A 108 13.01 -14.87 1.97
C VAL A 108 13.27 -13.44 2.47
N TYR A 109 14.49 -13.13 2.93
CA TYR A 109 14.80 -11.79 3.43
C TYR A 109 14.80 -10.73 2.32
N ASN A 110 15.26 -11.06 1.11
CA ASN A 110 15.17 -10.14 -0.04
C ASN A 110 13.73 -9.85 -0.42
N PHE A 111 12.87 -10.89 -0.45
CA PHE A 111 11.45 -10.71 -0.70
C PHE A 111 10.80 -9.83 0.38
N LEU A 112 11.11 -10.10 1.66
CA LEU A 112 10.57 -9.36 2.79
C LEU A 112 11.02 -7.90 2.80
N LEU A 113 12.26 -7.60 2.41
CA LEU A 113 12.74 -6.23 2.23
C LEU A 113 11.98 -5.51 1.12
N SER A 114 11.85 -6.14 -0.07
CA SER A 114 11.10 -5.56 -1.19
C SER A 114 9.64 -5.29 -0.82
N LEU A 115 9.03 -6.23 -0.08
CA LEU A 115 7.66 -6.12 0.40
C LEU A 115 7.50 -5.00 1.42
N SER A 116 8.43 -4.92 2.39
CA SER A 116 8.46 -3.86 3.40
C SER A 116 8.62 -2.48 2.76
N ILE A 117 9.49 -2.35 1.76
CA ILE A 117 9.67 -1.11 0.99
C ILE A 117 8.37 -0.74 0.29
N THR A 118 7.74 -1.68 -0.42
CA THR A 118 6.47 -1.45 -1.13
C THR A 118 5.36 -1.04 -0.16
N LEU A 119 5.28 -1.71 0.99
CA LEU A 119 4.30 -1.40 2.03
C LEU A 119 4.54 0.00 2.60
N ALA A 120 5.78 0.36 2.92
CA ALA A 120 6.12 1.68 3.43
C ALA A 120 5.85 2.79 2.40
N THR A 121 6.15 2.57 1.11
CA THR A 121 5.81 3.54 0.06
C THR A 121 4.31 3.72 -0.07
N ASN A 122 3.55 2.62 0.05
CA ASN A 122 2.10 2.62 0.00
C ASN A 122 1.50 3.34 1.21
N GLU A 123 1.97 3.05 2.43
CA GLU A 123 1.55 3.74 3.66
C GLU A 123 1.91 5.23 3.63
N SER A 124 3.09 5.58 3.10
CA SER A 124 3.52 6.98 2.95
C SER A 124 2.65 7.74 1.95
N ALA A 125 2.35 7.13 0.79
CA ALA A 125 1.44 7.70 -0.20
C ALA A 125 0.03 7.86 0.38
N PHE A 126 -0.42 6.90 1.18
CA PHE A 126 -1.71 6.93 1.84
C PHE A 126 -1.81 8.02 2.92
N SER A 127 -0.76 8.22 3.71
CA SER A 127 -0.69 9.31 4.67
C SER A 127 -0.90 10.66 3.97
N LYS A 128 -0.27 10.86 2.81
CA LYS A 128 -0.49 12.06 1.97
C LYS A 128 -1.92 12.14 1.45
N MET A 129 -2.49 11.04 0.99
CA MET A 129 -3.89 10.98 0.56
C MET A 129 -4.85 11.35 1.69
N ASN A 130 -4.60 10.87 2.91
CA ASN A 130 -5.38 11.22 4.08
C ASN A 130 -5.27 12.71 4.41
N SER A 131 -4.08 13.29 4.31
CA SER A 131 -3.87 14.73 4.47
C SER A 131 -4.64 15.53 3.41
N ILE A 132 -4.60 15.10 2.15
CA ILE A 132 -5.37 15.70 1.06
C ILE A 132 -6.87 15.56 1.32
N LYS A 133 -7.34 14.38 1.75
CA LYS A 133 -8.73 14.14 2.12
C LYS A 133 -9.20 15.07 3.22
N ASN A 134 -8.43 15.20 4.29
CA ASN A 134 -8.77 16.07 5.42
C ASN A 134 -8.74 17.55 5.03
N TYR A 135 -7.73 17.96 4.25
CA TYR A 135 -7.63 19.32 3.71
C TYR A 135 -8.81 19.65 2.79
N LEU A 136 -9.18 18.73 1.89
CA LEU A 136 -10.34 18.90 1.03
C LEU A 136 -11.61 18.91 1.86
N HIS A 137 -11.81 18.02 2.84
CA HIS A 137 -13.04 18.01 3.63
C HIS A 137 -13.26 19.31 4.41
N THR A 138 -12.18 19.93 4.90
CA THR A 138 -12.20 21.23 5.60
C THR A 138 -12.31 22.42 4.65
N THR A 139 -11.68 22.35 3.48
CA THR A 139 -11.65 23.44 2.48
C THR A 139 -12.84 23.42 1.51
N LEU A 140 -13.41 22.26 1.20
CA LEU A 140 -14.66 22.06 0.43
C LEU A 140 -15.86 22.68 1.16
N SER A 141 -15.79 22.81 2.49
CA SER A 141 -16.76 23.57 3.28
C SER A 141 -16.63 25.09 3.06
N ASN A 142 -15.57 25.55 2.38
CA ASN A 142 -15.41 26.95 1.95
C ASN A 142 -16.00 27.17 0.54
N LYS A 143 -16.86 28.19 0.42
CA LYS A 143 -17.60 28.54 -0.80
C LYS A 143 -16.75 28.70 -2.07
N LYS A 144 -15.48 29.13 -1.96
CA LYS A 144 -14.60 29.37 -3.12
C LYS A 144 -14.22 28.09 -3.88
N PHE A 145 -14.02 26.97 -3.20
CA PHE A 145 -13.66 25.72 -3.87
C PHE A 145 -14.89 25.07 -4.52
N ALA A 146 -16.03 25.18 -3.84
CA ALA A 146 -17.30 24.71 -4.35
C ALA A 146 -17.71 25.41 -5.66
N SER A 147 -17.51 26.73 -5.77
CA SER A 147 -17.67 27.46 -7.04
C SER A 147 -16.69 27.01 -8.13
N LEU A 148 -15.46 26.66 -7.78
CA LEU A 148 -14.44 26.17 -8.73
C LEU A 148 -14.79 24.78 -9.28
N MET A 149 -15.29 23.88 -8.43
CA MET A 149 -15.77 22.56 -8.85
C MET A 149 -16.93 22.67 -9.84
N ILE A 150 -17.87 23.58 -9.59
CA ILE A 150 -18.96 23.86 -10.53
C ILE A 150 -18.39 24.32 -11.88
N CYS A 151 -17.53 25.35 -11.89
CA CYS A 151 -16.92 25.81 -13.15
C CYS A 151 -16.14 24.71 -13.88
N SER A 152 -15.45 23.83 -13.16
CA SER A 152 -14.72 22.71 -13.79
C SER A 152 -15.66 21.70 -14.44
N VAL A 153 -16.79 21.37 -13.81
CA VAL A 153 -17.80 20.47 -14.38
C VAL A 153 -18.52 21.13 -15.55
N GLU A 154 -18.86 22.41 -15.43
CA GLU A 154 -19.45 23.18 -16.52
C GLU A 154 -18.50 23.25 -17.72
N ASN A 155 -17.20 23.46 -17.50
CA ASN A 155 -16.19 23.42 -18.55
C ASN A 155 -16.06 22.03 -19.18
N ASP A 156 -16.01 20.96 -18.38
CA ASP A 156 -15.92 19.58 -18.90
C ASP A 156 -17.21 19.17 -19.67
N MET A 157 -18.36 19.72 -19.31
CA MET A 157 -19.60 19.61 -20.08
C MET A 157 -19.55 20.42 -21.38
N LEU A 158 -19.05 21.65 -21.33
CA LEU A 158 -18.85 22.51 -22.50
C LEU A 158 -17.88 21.90 -23.51
N ASP A 159 -16.81 21.23 -23.04
CA ASP A 159 -15.85 20.52 -23.90
C ASP A 159 -16.48 19.30 -24.59
N LYS A 160 -17.47 18.67 -23.95
CA LYS A 160 -18.23 17.54 -24.51
C LYS A 160 -19.34 17.99 -25.48
N VAL A 161 -19.78 19.24 -25.38
CA VAL A 161 -20.68 19.85 -26.37
C VAL A 161 -19.82 20.38 -27.51
N ASN A 162 -19.85 19.70 -28.66
CA ASN A 162 -19.04 20.07 -29.81
C ASN A 162 -19.47 21.44 -30.37
N LEU A 163 -18.86 22.53 -29.89
CA LEU A 163 -19.14 23.93 -30.28
C LEU A 163 -18.99 24.16 -31.80
N LYS A 164 -18.28 23.26 -32.50
CA LYS A 164 -18.14 23.28 -33.96
C LYS A 164 -19.45 23.07 -34.71
N CYS A 165 -20.43 22.38 -34.12
CA CYS A 165 -21.72 22.16 -34.77
C CYS A 165 -22.66 23.37 -34.65
N ILE A 166 -22.46 24.22 -33.64
CA ILE A 166 -23.35 25.37 -33.35
C ILE A 166 -22.88 26.63 -34.12
N ALA A 167 -21.59 26.76 -34.40
CA ALA A 167 -21.03 27.92 -35.10
C ALA A 167 -21.23 27.89 -36.64
N HIS A 168 -21.83 26.83 -37.21
CA HIS A 168 -21.99 26.66 -38.66
C HIS A 168 -23.40 26.96 -39.18
N GLU A 169 -24.28 27.47 -38.31
CA GLU A 169 -25.69 27.78 -38.61
C GLU A 169 -26.00 29.30 -38.52
N SER A 170 -25.01 30.13 -38.83
CA SER A 170 -25.13 31.60 -38.93
C SER A 170 -24.72 32.12 -40.31
#